data_AF-A0A2H6NAG3-F1
#
_entry.id   AF-A0A2H6NAG3-F1
#
_cell.length_a   1.000
_cell.length_b   1.000
_cell.length_c   1.000
_cell.angle_alpha   90.00
_cell.angle_beta   90.00
_cell.angle_gamma   90.00
#
_symmetry.space_group_name_H-M   'P 1'
#
loop_
_entity.id
_entity.type
_entity.pdbx_description
1 polymer ?
#
loop_
_entity_poly.entity_id
_entity_poly.type
_entity_poly.pdbx_seq_one_letter_code
_entity_poly.pdbx_strand_id
1 'polypeptide(L)'
;VHGVAYILTSVLGLFVHELFYSILLFDLIYREETLFNVIKSVTRNGRSILLTALLALILVYLFSIVGFLFLKDDFIMEVDPLPNIRSKATDSMEMRSNLGTFMETCSNDKISCSSPDTVPEVLQEEEEDNTERACDTLLMCIVTVLNHGLRNGGGVGDILRKPSKDESLFPARVIYDLLFFFIVIIIVLNLIFGVIIDTFADLRSEKQKKEEILKTTCFICGLERDKFDNKTVSFEEHIKFEHNMWNYLYFIVLVRVKNKTDYTGPESYVAQMIKNKNLDWFPRMRAMSLVSNEGEGEQNEIRCLQDKLNCTMKLVSHLTSQLNELKEQMTEQRKRRQRMGFVDVQNTMHH
;
A
#
# COMPACT_ATOMS: atom_id res chain seq x y z
N VAL A 1 22.27 -2.70 -11.71
CA VAL A 1 21.89 -4.14 -11.68
C VAL A 1 20.85 -4.46 -12.74
N HIS A 2 19.66 -3.85 -12.75
CA HIS A 2 18.63 -4.08 -13.77
C HIS A 2 19.12 -3.92 -15.22
N GLY A 3 19.77 -2.78 -15.54
CA GLY A 3 20.33 -2.56 -16.88
C GLY A 3 21.43 -3.57 -17.28
N VAL A 4 22.19 -4.08 -16.31
CA VAL A 4 23.20 -5.12 -16.57
C VAL A 4 22.54 -6.46 -16.87
N ALA A 5 21.47 -6.81 -16.12
CA ALA A 5 20.69 -8.01 -16.37
C ALA A 5 20.01 -7.97 -17.75
N TYR A 6 19.46 -6.82 -18.15
CA TYR A 6 18.85 -6.62 -19.47
C TYR A 6 19.85 -6.84 -20.61
N ILE A 7 21.06 -6.31 -20.48
CA ILE A 7 22.13 -6.51 -21.47
C ILE A 7 22.54 -7.99 -21.50
N LEU A 8 22.66 -8.64 -20.34
CA LEU A 8 23.03 -10.06 -20.24
C LEU A 8 21.98 -10.97 -20.90
N THR A 9 20.68 -10.75 -20.64
CA THR A 9 19.60 -11.52 -21.28
C THR A 9 19.54 -11.27 -22.79
N SER A 10 19.85 -10.06 -23.24
CA SER A 10 19.95 -9.73 -24.68
C SER A 10 21.12 -10.47 -25.36
N VAL A 11 22.27 -10.56 -24.69
CA VAL A 11 23.44 -11.32 -25.15
C VAL A 11 23.12 -12.82 -25.19
N LEU A 12 22.45 -13.37 -24.16
CA LEU A 12 22.00 -14.77 -24.14
C LEU A 12 20.98 -15.07 -25.26
N GLY A 13 20.12 -14.10 -25.59
CA GLY A 13 19.20 -14.21 -26.73
C GLY A 13 19.92 -14.34 -28.08
N LEU A 14 21.07 -13.69 -28.22
CA LEU A 14 21.88 -13.75 -29.45
C LEU A 14 22.69 -15.04 -29.56
N PHE A 15 23.26 -15.53 -28.45
CA PHE A 15 24.22 -16.65 -28.47
C PHE A 15 23.64 -18.01 -28.09
N VAL A 16 22.51 -18.07 -27.39
CA VAL A 16 21.94 -19.35 -26.88
C VAL A 16 20.63 -19.70 -27.58
N HIS A 17 19.59 -18.87 -27.44
CA HIS A 17 18.29 -19.12 -28.06
C HIS A 17 17.42 -17.85 -28.09
N GLU A 18 16.60 -17.70 -29.11
CA GLU A 18 15.67 -16.56 -29.27
C GLU A 18 14.62 -16.44 -28.15
N LEU A 19 14.44 -17.47 -27.31
CA LEU A 19 13.44 -17.48 -26.24
C LEU A 19 13.81 -16.48 -25.13
N PHE A 20 15.10 -16.15 -24.95
CA PHE A 20 15.50 -15.15 -23.96
C PHE A 20 14.97 -13.74 -24.27
N TYR A 21 14.61 -13.44 -25.53
CA TYR A 21 13.96 -12.17 -25.86
C TYR A 21 12.58 -12.03 -25.24
N SER A 22 11.88 -13.14 -24.93
CA SER A 22 10.61 -13.10 -24.21
C SER A 22 10.74 -12.51 -22.80
N ILE A 23 11.90 -12.71 -22.14
CA ILE A 23 12.16 -12.17 -20.79
C ILE A 23 12.30 -10.65 -20.83
N LEU A 24 12.78 -10.09 -21.95
CA LEU A 24 12.89 -8.63 -22.11
C LEU A 24 11.52 -7.94 -22.11
N LEU A 25 10.43 -8.65 -22.42
CA LEU A 25 9.07 -8.09 -22.36
C LEU A 25 8.67 -7.70 -20.94
N PHE A 26 9.24 -8.33 -19.90
CA PHE A 26 9.00 -7.93 -18.51
C PHE A 26 9.56 -6.54 -18.17
N ASP A 27 10.42 -5.95 -19.01
CA ASP A 27 10.86 -4.55 -18.86
C ASP A 27 9.68 -3.55 -18.88
N LEU A 28 8.58 -3.91 -19.56
CA LEU A 28 7.35 -3.10 -19.58
C LEU A 28 6.85 -2.78 -18.16
N ILE A 29 6.97 -3.72 -17.24
CA ILE A 29 6.57 -3.56 -15.83
C ILE A 29 7.37 -2.46 -15.14
N TYR A 30 8.66 -2.32 -15.44
CA TYR A 30 9.53 -1.32 -14.83
C TYR A 30 9.39 0.05 -15.49
N ARG A 31 9.01 0.10 -16.76
CA ARG A 31 8.78 1.36 -17.49
C ARG A 31 7.46 2.01 -17.11
N GLU A 32 6.43 1.22 -16.83
CA GLU A 32 5.08 1.71 -16.57
C GLU A 32 4.77 1.77 -15.07
N GLU A 33 4.60 2.98 -14.52
CA GLU A 33 4.38 3.19 -13.08
C GLU A 33 3.09 2.50 -12.60
N THR A 34 2.06 2.46 -13.45
CA THR A 34 0.77 1.84 -13.10
C THR A 34 0.91 0.34 -12.85
N LEU A 35 1.59 -0.39 -13.75
CA LEU A 35 1.87 -1.82 -13.60
C LEU A 35 2.80 -2.11 -12.43
N PHE A 36 3.81 -1.27 -12.22
CA PHE A 36 4.68 -1.41 -11.07
C PHE A 36 3.91 -1.28 -9.74
N ASN A 37 2.94 -0.37 -9.67
CA ASN A 37 2.08 -0.21 -8.50
C ASN A 37 1.18 -1.44 -8.25
N VAL A 38 0.72 -2.13 -9.31
CA VAL A 38 -0.02 -3.39 -9.19
C VAL A 38 0.86 -4.48 -8.57
N ILE A 39 2.13 -4.58 -8.95
CA ILE A 39 3.05 -5.56 -8.32
C ILE A 39 3.40 -5.15 -6.89
N LYS A 40 3.51 -3.85 -6.65
CA LYS A 40 3.77 -3.31 -5.32
C LYS A 40 2.66 -3.66 -4.33
N SER A 41 1.39 -3.76 -4.75
CA SER A 41 0.30 -4.15 -3.86
C SER A 41 0.52 -5.57 -3.31
N VAL A 42 0.85 -6.52 -4.18
CA VAL A 42 1.13 -7.91 -3.78
C VAL A 42 2.42 -8.02 -2.94
N THR A 43 3.47 -7.30 -3.32
CA THR A 43 4.79 -7.42 -2.68
C THR A 43 4.92 -6.66 -1.36
N ARG A 44 4.16 -5.58 -1.14
CA ARG A 44 4.22 -4.76 0.10
C ARG A 44 3.84 -5.55 1.34
N ASN A 45 2.72 -6.28 1.30
CA ASN A 45 2.31 -7.18 2.39
C ASN A 45 2.60 -8.66 2.04
N GLY A 46 3.66 -8.92 1.27
CA GLY A 46 4.02 -10.26 0.82
C GLY A 46 4.24 -11.26 1.96
N ARG A 47 4.68 -10.79 3.13
CA ARG A 47 4.80 -11.64 4.34
C ARG A 47 3.46 -12.21 4.77
N SER A 48 2.39 -11.40 4.78
CA SER A 48 1.06 -11.85 5.17
C SER A 48 0.51 -12.84 4.14
N ILE A 49 0.70 -12.57 2.84
CA ILE A 49 0.30 -13.49 1.76
C ILE A 49 1.04 -14.83 1.89
N LEU A 50 2.35 -14.80 2.15
CA LEU A 50 3.15 -16.01 2.34
C LEU A 50 2.70 -16.81 3.57
N LEU A 51 2.39 -16.15 4.69
CA LEU A 51 1.86 -16.80 5.89
C LEU A 51 0.48 -17.43 5.63
N THR A 52 -0.40 -16.75 4.90
CA THR A 52 -1.71 -17.29 4.50
C THR A 52 -1.56 -18.47 3.53
N ALA A 53 -0.64 -18.40 2.57
CA ALA A 53 -0.34 -19.52 1.67
C ALA A 53 0.24 -20.73 2.44
N LEU A 54 1.08 -20.48 3.44
CA LEU A 54 1.59 -21.52 4.33
C LEU A 54 0.48 -22.13 5.19
N LEU A 55 -0.44 -21.32 5.72
CA LEU A 55 -1.65 -21.80 6.40
C LEU A 55 -2.50 -22.67 5.47
N ALA A 56 -2.69 -22.24 4.21
CA ALA A 56 -3.41 -23.01 3.20
C ALA A 56 -2.75 -24.37 2.96
N LEU A 57 -1.43 -24.40 2.82
CA LEU A 57 -0.65 -25.62 2.64
C LEU A 57 -0.77 -26.56 3.83
N ILE A 58 -0.72 -26.03 5.06
CA ILE A 58 -0.93 -26.82 6.29
C ILE A 58 -2.34 -27.42 6.32
N LEU A 59 -3.36 -26.64 5.97
CA LEU A 59 -4.74 -27.14 5.94
C LEU A 59 -4.91 -28.23 4.88
N VAL A 60 -4.43 -28.00 3.66
CA VAL A 60 -4.45 -29.01 2.59
C VAL A 60 -3.71 -30.27 3.03
N TYR A 61 -2.57 -30.14 3.71
CA TYR A 61 -1.84 -31.27 4.27
C TYR A 61 -2.65 -32.08 5.29
N LEU A 62 -3.35 -31.41 6.22
CA LEU A 62 -4.22 -32.08 7.20
C LEU A 62 -5.38 -32.82 6.52
N PHE A 63 -6.05 -32.17 5.56
CA PHE A 63 -7.11 -32.82 4.77
C PHE A 63 -6.56 -34.01 3.97
N SER A 64 -5.35 -33.91 3.42
CA SER A 64 -4.70 -34.99 2.68
C SER A 64 -4.37 -36.20 3.57
N ILE A 65 -3.98 -35.99 4.84
CA ILE A 65 -3.79 -37.11 5.79
C ILE A 65 -5.12 -37.80 6.07
N VAL A 66 -6.18 -37.04 6.33
CA VAL A 66 -7.53 -37.61 6.58
C VAL A 66 -8.02 -38.38 5.35
N GLY A 67 -7.84 -37.80 4.16
CA GLY A 67 -8.13 -38.47 2.87
C GLY A 67 -7.34 -39.77 2.70
N PHE A 68 -6.04 -39.76 2.99
CA PHE A 68 -5.19 -40.95 2.88
C PHE A 68 -5.54 -42.06 3.88
N LEU A 69 -5.96 -41.73 5.10
CA LEU A 69 -6.28 -42.72 6.13
C LEU A 69 -7.67 -43.33 5.98
N PHE A 70 -8.67 -42.53 5.57
CA PHE A 70 -10.07 -42.97 5.57
C PHE A 70 -10.69 -43.10 4.17
N LEU A 71 -10.17 -42.40 3.17
CA LEU A 71 -10.78 -42.28 1.83
C LEU A 71 -9.83 -42.67 0.69
N LYS A 72 -8.78 -43.44 0.99
CA LYS A 72 -7.71 -43.81 0.03
C LYS A 72 -8.27 -44.40 -1.25
N ASP A 73 -9.27 -45.28 -1.13
CA ASP A 73 -9.82 -46.05 -2.24
C ASP A 73 -10.79 -45.24 -3.12
N ASP A 74 -11.23 -44.07 -2.66
CA ASP A 74 -12.12 -43.19 -3.42
C ASP A 74 -11.36 -42.21 -4.34
N PHE A 75 -10.02 -42.15 -4.26
CA PHE A 75 -9.16 -41.33 -5.12
C PHE A 75 -8.87 -42.04 -6.45
N ILE A 76 -9.87 -42.09 -7.31
CA ILE A 76 -9.78 -42.67 -8.66
C ILE A 76 -9.90 -41.53 -9.65
N MET A 77 -8.93 -41.41 -10.56
CA MET A 77 -8.87 -40.34 -11.56
C MET A 77 -8.83 -40.95 -12.96
N GLU A 78 -9.64 -40.39 -13.86
CA GLU A 78 -9.56 -40.70 -15.29
C GLU A 78 -8.29 -40.07 -15.87
N VAL A 79 -7.49 -40.88 -16.57
CA VAL A 79 -6.22 -40.49 -17.18
C VAL A 79 -6.21 -40.86 -18.66
N ASP A 80 -5.68 -39.99 -19.51
CA ASP A 80 -5.41 -40.35 -20.90
C ASP A 80 -4.02 -41.02 -20.97
N PRO A 81 -3.93 -42.35 -21.19
CA PRO A 81 -2.65 -43.02 -21.29
C PRO A 81 -1.87 -42.50 -22.50
N LEU A 82 -0.57 -42.23 -22.30
CA LEU A 82 0.29 -41.87 -23.41
C LEU A 82 0.40 -43.06 -24.38
N PRO A 83 0.25 -42.83 -25.70
CA PRO A 83 0.37 -43.90 -26.67
C PRO A 83 1.76 -44.52 -26.54
N ASN A 84 1.79 -45.80 -26.20
CA ASN A 84 3.03 -46.53 -25.97
C ASN A 84 3.77 -46.66 -27.32
N ILE A 85 4.79 -45.83 -27.57
CA ILE A 85 5.60 -45.88 -28.80
C ILE A 85 6.28 -47.27 -28.97
N ARG A 86 6.30 -48.11 -27.92
CA ARG A 86 6.89 -49.45 -27.95
C ARG A 86 6.03 -50.54 -28.60
N SER A 87 4.74 -50.35 -28.86
CA SER A 87 3.90 -51.39 -29.50
C SER A 87 3.64 -51.19 -31.00
N LYS A 88 4.09 -50.07 -31.60
CA LYS A 88 3.99 -49.84 -33.07
C LYS A 88 5.25 -50.16 -33.87
N ALA A 89 6.30 -50.67 -33.22
CA ALA A 89 7.54 -51.08 -33.90
C ALA A 89 7.48 -52.50 -34.52
N THR A 90 6.40 -53.26 -34.30
CA THR A 90 6.21 -54.60 -34.89
C THR A 90 5.21 -54.66 -36.04
N ASP A 91 4.53 -53.56 -36.38
CA ASP A 91 3.55 -53.50 -37.49
C ASP A 91 3.89 -52.44 -38.57
N SER A 92 5.16 -52.08 -38.68
CA SER A 92 5.65 -51.23 -39.79
C SER A 92 6.91 -51.81 -40.46
N MET A 93 6.79 -53.03 -40.98
CA MET A 93 7.65 -53.49 -42.07
C MET A 93 6.82 -54.03 -43.23
N GLU A 94 6.08 -53.14 -43.88
CA GLU A 94 5.89 -53.24 -45.33
C GLU A 94 6.58 -52.04 -45.98
N MET A 95 7.62 -52.32 -46.78
CA MET A 95 7.68 -51.88 -48.19
C MET A 95 9.07 -52.12 -48.80
N ARG A 96 9.23 -53.23 -49.54
CA ARG A 96 9.70 -53.27 -50.96
C ARG A 96 10.16 -54.65 -51.41
N SER A 97 9.40 -55.26 -52.32
CA SER A 97 9.96 -55.88 -53.53
C SER A 97 8.83 -56.13 -54.56
N ASN A 98 8.57 -55.13 -55.41
CA ASN A 98 7.96 -55.38 -56.71
C ASN A 98 9.10 -55.64 -57.71
N LEU A 99 9.27 -56.90 -58.15
CA LEU A 99 9.78 -57.22 -59.49
C LEU A 99 9.59 -58.71 -59.81
N GLY A 100 8.73 -59.00 -60.79
CA GLY A 100 8.52 -60.33 -61.40
C GLY A 100 7.39 -61.11 -60.70
N THR A 101 6.31 -61.54 -61.34
CA THR A 101 6.10 -61.78 -62.77
C THR A 101 4.59 -61.77 -62.99
N PHE A 102 4.17 -60.84 -63.83
CA PHE A 102 2.91 -60.88 -64.55
C PHE A 102 2.81 -62.23 -65.27
N MET A 103 1.70 -62.95 -65.07
CA MET A 103 1.16 -64.00 -65.95
C MET A 103 1.77 -65.41 -65.84
N GLU A 104 1.09 -66.30 -65.11
CA GLU A 104 0.86 -67.70 -65.51
C GLU A 104 -0.23 -68.32 -64.59
N THR A 105 -1.48 -68.36 -65.07
CA THR A 105 -2.12 -69.55 -65.65
C THR A 105 -2.86 -70.37 -64.59
N CYS A 106 -4.18 -70.14 -64.53
CA CYS A 106 -5.13 -71.12 -64.00
C CYS A 106 -5.04 -72.42 -64.81
N SER A 107 -4.86 -73.56 -64.16
CA SER A 107 -5.44 -74.83 -64.61
C SER A 107 -5.46 -75.90 -63.52
N ASN A 108 -6.69 -76.33 -63.23
CA ASN A 108 -7.11 -77.67 -62.83
C ASN A 108 -6.56 -78.24 -61.52
N ASP A 109 -7.28 -78.01 -60.42
CA ASP A 109 -8.08 -79.09 -59.86
C ASP A 109 -9.24 -78.59 -58.99
N LYS A 110 -10.32 -79.36 -59.01
CA LYS A 110 -11.64 -79.08 -58.44
C LYS A 110 -11.61 -78.89 -56.92
N ILE A 111 -11.74 -77.66 -56.41
CA ILE A 111 -12.22 -77.42 -55.04
C ILE A 111 -13.30 -76.33 -55.07
N SER A 112 -14.47 -76.71 -54.54
CA SER A 112 -15.65 -75.88 -54.34
C SER A 112 -15.40 -74.90 -53.20
N CYS A 113 -15.45 -73.60 -53.49
CA CYS A 113 -15.45 -72.57 -52.46
C CYS A 113 -16.91 -72.27 -52.07
N SER A 114 -17.42 -73.05 -51.13
CA SER A 114 -18.65 -72.71 -50.40
C SER A 114 -18.30 -71.63 -49.38
N SER A 115 -18.97 -70.48 -49.47
CA SER A 115 -18.99 -69.46 -48.43
C SER A 115 -19.67 -70.00 -47.16
N PRO A 116 -19.07 -69.80 -45.98
CA PRO A 116 -19.84 -69.58 -44.77
C PRO A 116 -19.71 -68.10 -44.38
N ASP A 117 -20.86 -67.45 -44.28
CA ASP A 117 -21.04 -66.18 -43.59
C ASP A 117 -20.27 -66.19 -42.27
N THR A 118 -19.21 -65.40 -42.19
CA THR A 118 -18.66 -64.92 -40.93
C THR A 118 -18.61 -63.41 -41.06
N VAL A 119 -19.66 -62.78 -40.52
CA VAL A 119 -19.67 -61.37 -40.17
C VAL A 119 -18.36 -61.09 -39.43
N PRO A 120 -17.57 -60.06 -39.77
CA PRO A 120 -16.45 -59.67 -38.94
C PRO A 120 -17.01 -59.36 -37.57
N GLU A 121 -16.66 -60.17 -36.59
CA GLU A 121 -16.77 -59.83 -35.18
C GLU A 121 -16.10 -58.47 -35.04
N VAL A 122 -16.93 -57.44 -34.87
CA VAL A 122 -16.49 -56.12 -34.46
C VAL A 122 -15.63 -56.39 -33.23
N LEU A 123 -14.32 -56.15 -33.36
CA LEU A 123 -13.43 -55.99 -32.24
C LEU A 123 -14.16 -55.04 -31.30
N GLN A 124 -14.71 -55.57 -30.20
CA GLN A 124 -15.02 -54.74 -29.05
C GLN A 124 -13.67 -54.12 -28.72
N GLU A 125 -13.53 -52.83 -29.02
CA GLU A 125 -12.60 -52.00 -28.28
C GLU A 125 -13.01 -52.24 -26.82
N GLU A 126 -12.27 -53.10 -26.12
CA GLU A 126 -12.31 -53.09 -24.67
C GLU A 126 -12.07 -51.62 -24.31
N GLU A 127 -13.07 -50.96 -23.75
CA GLU A 127 -12.86 -49.67 -23.08
C GLU A 127 -11.80 -49.98 -22.03
N GLU A 128 -10.52 -49.75 -22.36
CA GLU A 128 -9.45 -49.79 -21.38
C GLU A 128 -9.87 -48.81 -20.30
N ASP A 129 -10.23 -49.34 -19.13
CA ASP A 129 -10.65 -48.58 -17.96
C ASP A 129 -9.49 -47.64 -17.61
N ASN A 130 -9.56 -46.43 -18.14
CA ASN A 130 -8.53 -45.38 -18.09
C ASN A 130 -8.51 -44.71 -16.72
N THR A 131 -8.57 -45.49 -15.65
CA THR A 131 -8.68 -45.01 -14.28
C THR A 131 -7.46 -45.39 -13.46
N GLU A 132 -6.82 -44.39 -12.84
CA GLU A 132 -5.65 -44.58 -11.98
C GLU A 132 -5.92 -44.13 -10.55
N ARG A 133 -5.32 -44.84 -9.58
CA ARG A 133 -5.42 -44.50 -8.16
C ARG A 133 -4.43 -43.39 -7.81
N ALA A 134 -4.95 -42.20 -7.50
CA ALA A 134 -4.15 -40.98 -7.35
C ALA A 134 -3.64 -40.72 -5.91
N CYS A 135 -3.90 -41.62 -4.95
CA CYS A 135 -3.57 -41.44 -3.52
C CYS A 135 -2.89 -42.69 -2.91
N ASP A 136 -1.95 -43.33 -3.62
CA ASP A 136 -1.26 -44.51 -3.08
C ASP A 136 -0.19 -44.20 -2.02
N THR A 137 0.44 -43.04 -2.14
CA THR A 137 1.36 -42.49 -1.14
C THR A 137 0.83 -41.17 -0.61
N LEU A 138 1.21 -40.81 0.63
CA LEU A 138 0.80 -39.55 1.23
C LEU A 138 1.22 -38.34 0.37
N LEU A 139 2.41 -38.41 -0.24
CA LEU A 139 2.91 -37.34 -1.10
C LEU A 139 2.07 -37.19 -2.38
N MET A 140 1.71 -38.30 -3.04
CA MET A 140 0.79 -38.25 -4.18
C MET A 140 -0.56 -37.68 -3.78
N CYS A 141 -1.10 -38.08 -2.63
CA CYS A 141 -2.37 -37.56 -2.13
C CYS A 141 -2.32 -36.04 -1.91
N ILE A 142 -1.24 -35.52 -1.31
CA ILE A 142 -1.06 -34.07 -1.12
C ILE A 142 -1.00 -33.34 -2.46
N VAL A 143 -0.25 -33.87 -3.43
CA VAL A 143 -0.14 -33.26 -4.77
C VAL A 143 -1.48 -33.30 -5.49
N THR A 144 -2.22 -34.40 -5.42
CA THR A 144 -3.56 -34.56 -6.02
C THR A 144 -4.55 -33.57 -5.43
N VAL A 145 -4.63 -33.45 -4.10
CA VAL A 145 -5.52 -32.50 -3.41
C VAL A 145 -5.10 -31.05 -3.67
N LEU A 146 -3.80 -30.75 -3.71
CA LEU A 146 -3.29 -29.41 -3.98
C LEU A 146 -3.57 -28.97 -5.42
N ASN A 147 -3.30 -29.83 -6.40
CA ASN A 147 -3.44 -29.50 -7.81
C ASN A 147 -4.91 -29.50 -8.23
N HIS A 148 -5.61 -30.63 -8.06
CA HIS A 148 -6.98 -30.74 -8.54
C HIS A 148 -7.98 -30.17 -7.54
N GLY A 149 -7.76 -30.39 -6.23
CA GLY A 149 -8.72 -29.96 -5.20
C GLY A 149 -8.81 -28.44 -5.04
N LEU A 150 -7.71 -27.70 -5.23
CA LEU A 150 -7.75 -26.23 -5.22
C LEU A 150 -8.11 -25.62 -6.58
N ARG A 151 -7.68 -26.22 -7.70
CA ARG A 151 -7.82 -25.62 -9.04
C ARG A 151 -9.18 -25.85 -9.69
N ASN A 152 -9.84 -26.97 -9.40
CA ASN A 152 -11.14 -27.31 -10.00
C ASN A 152 -12.30 -26.47 -9.43
N GLY A 153 -12.07 -25.67 -8.38
CA GLY A 153 -13.02 -24.67 -7.88
C GLY A 153 -14.15 -25.20 -7.00
N GLY A 154 -14.62 -26.44 -7.22
CA GLY A 154 -15.64 -27.09 -6.37
C GLY A 154 -15.09 -27.85 -5.15
N GLY A 155 -13.76 -27.90 -5.02
CA GLY A 155 -13.07 -28.54 -3.91
C GLY A 155 -12.61 -29.96 -4.24
N VAL A 156 -12.18 -30.69 -3.22
CA VAL A 156 -11.64 -32.05 -3.38
C VAL A 156 -12.74 -33.07 -3.79
N GLY A 157 -14.00 -32.80 -3.44
CA GLY A 157 -15.14 -33.68 -3.70
C GLY A 157 -15.35 -34.04 -5.17
N ASP A 158 -14.98 -33.15 -6.08
CA ASP A 158 -15.17 -33.35 -7.53
C ASP A 158 -14.21 -34.37 -8.15
N ILE A 159 -13.10 -34.69 -7.46
CA ILE A 159 -12.07 -35.63 -7.94
C ILE A 159 -12.31 -37.04 -7.42
N LEU A 160 -12.97 -37.13 -6.27
CA LEU A 160 -13.24 -38.41 -5.63
C LEU A 160 -14.49 -39.04 -6.24
N ARG A 161 -14.51 -40.38 -6.24
CA ARG A 161 -15.66 -41.16 -6.69
C ARG A 161 -16.93 -40.72 -5.95
N LYS A 162 -18.04 -40.60 -6.68
CA LYS A 162 -19.36 -40.32 -6.11
C LYS A 162 -19.84 -41.54 -5.28
N PRO A 163 -20.00 -41.43 -3.95
CA PRO A 163 -20.42 -42.55 -3.11
C PRO A 163 -21.91 -42.88 -3.31
N SER A 164 -22.29 -44.14 -3.09
CA SER A 164 -23.70 -44.54 -3.04
C SER A 164 -24.34 -44.11 -1.71
N LYS A 165 -25.66 -43.88 -1.73
CA LYS A 165 -26.46 -43.49 -0.54
C LYS A 165 -26.47 -44.55 0.57
N ASP A 166 -26.17 -45.80 0.22
CA ASP A 166 -26.25 -46.96 1.13
C ASP A 166 -24.92 -47.23 1.87
N GLU A 167 -23.86 -46.48 1.54
CA GLU A 167 -22.55 -46.59 2.18
C GLU A 167 -22.54 -45.92 3.57
N SER A 168 -22.03 -46.60 4.59
CA SER A 168 -22.00 -46.09 5.98
C SER A 168 -21.16 -44.83 6.16
N LEU A 169 -20.18 -44.60 5.28
CA LEU A 169 -19.28 -43.45 5.27
C LEU A 169 -19.84 -42.25 4.49
N PHE A 170 -21.01 -42.38 3.85
CA PHE A 170 -21.62 -41.31 3.05
C PHE A 170 -21.79 -39.98 3.81
N PRO A 171 -22.32 -39.94 5.06
CA PRO A 171 -22.47 -38.67 5.78
C PRO A 171 -21.12 -38.04 6.15
N ALA A 172 -20.15 -38.86 6.56
CA ALA A 172 -18.80 -38.40 6.90
C ALA A 172 -18.09 -37.82 5.67
N ARG A 173 -18.30 -38.45 4.51
CA ARG A 173 -17.80 -38.01 3.22
C ARG A 173 -18.33 -36.64 2.81
N VAL A 174 -19.64 -36.43 2.90
CA VAL A 174 -20.27 -35.13 2.59
C VAL A 174 -19.76 -34.02 3.51
N ILE A 175 -19.60 -34.31 4.81
CA ILE A 175 -19.03 -33.34 5.76
C ILE A 175 -17.58 -33.00 5.41
N TYR A 176 -16.76 -33.99 5.04
CA TYR A 176 -15.38 -33.78 4.61
C TYR A 176 -15.30 -32.85 3.39
N ASP A 177 -16.13 -33.09 2.37
CA ASP A 177 -16.16 -32.27 1.14
C ASP A 177 -16.63 -30.84 1.41
N LEU A 178 -17.69 -30.67 2.21
CA LEU A 178 -18.20 -29.35 2.59
C LEU A 178 -17.19 -28.57 3.44
N LEU A 179 -16.53 -29.24 4.40
CA LEU A 179 -15.49 -28.59 5.23
C LEU A 179 -14.31 -28.15 4.37
N PHE A 180 -13.84 -28.99 3.44
CA PHE A 180 -12.77 -28.60 2.53
C PHE A 180 -13.18 -27.37 1.70
N PHE A 181 -14.38 -27.40 1.11
CA PHE A 181 -14.88 -26.30 0.28
C PHE A 181 -15.00 -24.98 1.05
N PHE A 182 -15.68 -24.97 2.20
CA PHE A 182 -15.88 -23.74 2.97
C PHE A 182 -14.58 -23.23 3.58
N ILE A 183 -13.76 -24.10 4.17
CA ILE A 183 -12.56 -23.66 4.89
C ILE A 183 -11.44 -23.29 3.90
N VAL A 184 -11.12 -24.17 2.95
CA VAL A 184 -9.92 -24.00 2.11
C VAL A 184 -10.22 -23.10 0.90
N ILE A 185 -11.34 -23.30 0.20
CA ILE A 185 -11.66 -22.51 -0.99
C ILE A 185 -12.27 -21.17 -0.57
N ILE A 186 -13.38 -21.18 0.15
CA ILE A 186 -14.11 -19.94 0.45
C ILE A 186 -13.38 -19.05 1.44
N ILE A 187 -12.86 -19.57 2.55
CA ILE A 187 -12.22 -18.73 3.56
C ILE A 187 -10.77 -18.42 3.17
N VAL A 188 -9.93 -19.44 3.00
CA VAL A 188 -8.48 -19.22 2.85
C VAL A 188 -8.12 -18.57 1.52
N LEU A 189 -8.67 -19.02 0.39
CA LEU A 189 -8.35 -18.44 -0.92
C LEU A 189 -8.86 -16.99 -1.03
N ASN A 190 -10.06 -16.69 -0.54
CA ASN A 190 -10.56 -15.32 -0.51
C ASN A 190 -9.84 -14.44 0.52
N LEU A 191 -9.24 -15.00 1.57
CA LEU A 191 -8.39 -14.24 2.48
C LEU A 191 -7.14 -13.71 1.75
N ILE A 192 -6.54 -14.50 0.86
CA ILE A 192 -5.41 -14.06 0.03
C ILE A 192 -5.82 -12.86 -0.83
N PHE A 193 -6.96 -12.96 -1.55
CA PHE A 193 -7.48 -11.83 -2.33
C PHE A 193 -7.86 -10.64 -1.45
N GLY A 194 -8.42 -10.87 -0.26
CA GLY A 194 -8.75 -9.83 0.72
C GLY A 194 -7.52 -9.03 1.15
N VAL A 195 -6.41 -9.70 1.46
CA VAL A 195 -5.14 -9.03 1.80
C VAL A 195 -4.62 -8.21 0.61
N ILE A 196 -4.74 -8.71 -0.62
CA ILE A 196 -4.33 -7.97 -1.83
C ILE A 196 -5.22 -6.73 -2.02
N ILE A 197 -6.53 -6.83 -1.86
CA ILE A 197 -7.45 -5.68 -2.00
C ILE A 197 -7.14 -4.61 -0.94
N ASP A 198 -6.90 -5.02 0.30
CA ASP A 198 -6.53 -4.13 1.40
C ASP A 198 -5.22 -3.37 1.09
N THR A 199 -4.18 -4.06 0.61
CA THR A 199 -2.93 -3.42 0.19
C THR A 199 -3.11 -2.41 -0.95
N PHE A 200 -4.06 -2.68 -1.84
CA PHE A 200 -4.39 -1.80 -2.96
C PHE A 200 -5.05 -0.50 -2.46
N ALA A 201 -5.96 -0.62 -1.48
CA ALA A 201 -6.58 0.51 -0.81
C ALA A 201 -5.56 1.36 -0.04
N ASP A 202 -4.61 0.72 0.63
CA ASP A 202 -3.51 1.39 1.35
C ASP A 202 -2.61 2.19 0.40
N LEU A 203 -2.16 1.57 -0.70
CA LEU A 203 -1.31 2.24 -1.69
C LEU A 203 -2.01 3.45 -2.33
N ARG A 204 -3.31 3.33 -2.59
CA ARG A 204 -4.12 4.43 -3.11
C ARG A 204 -4.21 5.57 -2.08
N SER A 205 -4.52 5.24 -0.84
CA SER A 205 -4.63 6.22 0.25
C SER A 205 -3.30 6.94 0.52
N GLU A 206 -2.18 6.22 0.50
CA GLU A 206 -0.85 6.82 0.65
C GLU A 206 -0.50 7.75 -0.52
N LYS A 207 -0.79 7.34 -1.77
CA LYS A 207 -0.57 8.18 -2.94
C LYS A 207 -1.39 9.47 -2.85
N GLN A 208 -2.68 9.34 -2.52
CA GLN A 208 -3.58 10.49 -2.36
C GLN A 208 -3.08 11.43 -1.24
N LYS A 209 -2.70 10.89 -0.08
CA LYS A 209 -2.16 11.69 1.03
C LYS A 209 -0.88 12.43 0.66
N LYS A 210 0.03 11.79 -0.11
CA LYS A 210 1.25 12.45 -0.59
C LYS A 210 0.93 13.58 -1.57
N GLU A 211 0.01 13.36 -2.50
CA GLU A 211 -0.41 14.40 -3.45
C GLU A 211 -1.12 15.56 -2.76
N GLU A 212 -1.89 15.28 -1.70
CA GLU A 212 -2.52 16.29 -0.86
C GLU A 212 -1.47 17.15 -0.16
N ILE A 213 -0.55 16.54 0.60
CA ILE A 213 0.53 17.25 1.31
C ILE A 213 1.36 18.10 0.34
N LEU A 214 1.67 17.59 -0.85
CA LEU A 214 2.42 18.33 -1.86
C LEU A 214 1.68 19.59 -2.36
N LYS A 215 0.34 19.55 -2.41
CA LYS A 215 -0.51 20.65 -2.88
C LYS A 215 -0.89 21.63 -1.79
N THR A 216 -1.05 21.16 -0.55
CA THR A 216 -1.58 21.95 0.56
C THR A 216 -0.50 22.41 1.54
N THR A 217 0.69 21.81 1.55
CA THR A 217 1.76 22.16 2.48
C THR A 217 2.97 22.73 1.76
N CYS A 218 3.53 23.82 2.28
CA CYS A 218 4.76 24.40 1.75
C CYS A 218 5.97 23.51 2.07
N PHE A 219 6.76 23.16 1.04
CA PHE A 219 7.92 22.25 1.15
C PHE A 219 9.00 22.73 2.15
N ILE A 220 9.17 24.04 2.30
CA ILE A 220 10.26 24.61 3.11
C ILE A 220 9.81 24.84 4.56
N CYS A 221 8.73 25.59 4.78
CA CYS A 221 8.31 25.95 6.13
C CYS A 221 7.33 24.97 6.79
N GLY A 222 6.69 24.09 6.02
CA GLY A 222 5.71 23.13 6.52
C GLY A 222 4.35 23.75 6.88
N LEU A 223 4.09 25.00 6.51
CA LEU A 223 2.78 25.63 6.71
C LEU A 223 1.76 25.12 5.69
N GLU A 224 0.56 24.88 6.18
CA GLU A 224 -0.60 24.52 5.38
C GLU A 224 -1.17 25.75 4.65
N ARG A 225 -1.83 25.49 3.52
CA ARG A 225 -2.44 26.50 2.63
C ARG A 225 -3.47 27.35 3.37
N ASP A 226 -4.19 26.76 4.32
CA ASP A 226 -5.22 27.40 5.14
C ASP A 226 -4.70 28.63 5.92
N LYS A 227 -3.40 28.67 6.27
CA LYS A 227 -2.79 29.81 7.00
C LYS A 227 -2.63 31.06 6.15
N PHE A 228 -2.66 30.91 4.83
CA PHE A 228 -2.53 32.02 3.88
C PHE A 228 -3.89 32.51 3.38
N ASP A 229 -4.96 31.77 3.68
CA ASP A 229 -6.32 32.21 3.38
C ASP A 229 -6.63 33.50 4.16
N ASN A 230 -7.20 34.50 3.47
CA ASN A 230 -7.50 35.83 4.02
C ASN A 230 -6.27 36.66 4.44
N LYS A 231 -5.08 36.34 3.94
CA LYS A 231 -3.87 37.18 4.09
C LYS A 231 -3.53 37.90 2.78
N THR A 232 -2.63 38.88 2.87
CA THR A 232 -2.22 39.70 1.71
C THR A 232 -1.40 38.93 0.69
N VAL A 233 -0.73 37.86 1.12
CA VAL A 233 0.10 36.99 0.28
C VAL A 233 -0.62 35.66 0.11
N SER A 234 -0.84 35.27 -1.15
CA SER A 234 -1.44 33.98 -1.50
C SER A 234 -0.46 32.81 -1.28
N PHE A 235 -0.98 31.59 -1.12
CA PHE A 235 -0.13 30.40 -1.00
C PHE A 235 0.75 30.19 -2.25
N GLU A 236 0.23 30.48 -3.44
CA GLU A 236 0.95 30.36 -4.72
C GLU A 236 2.10 31.36 -4.82
N GLU A 237 1.92 32.60 -4.36
CA GLU A 237 3.00 33.58 -4.29
C GLU A 237 4.04 33.19 -3.23
N HIS A 238 3.60 32.70 -2.08
CA HIS A 238 4.47 32.21 -1.02
C HIS A 238 5.42 31.12 -1.52
N ILE A 239 4.92 30.07 -2.19
CA ILE A 239 5.78 28.99 -2.70
C ILE A 239 6.65 29.41 -3.89
N LYS A 240 6.21 30.40 -4.68
CA LYS A 240 6.90 30.80 -5.91
C LYS A 240 8.01 31.82 -5.67
N PHE A 241 7.77 32.78 -4.78
CA PHE A 241 8.66 33.92 -4.56
C PHE A 241 9.34 33.90 -3.19
N GLU A 242 8.64 33.57 -2.11
CA GLU A 242 9.23 33.53 -0.76
C GLU A 242 9.98 32.22 -0.50
N HIS A 243 9.31 31.09 -0.66
CA HIS A 243 9.77 29.74 -0.31
C HIS A 243 9.91 28.82 -1.53
N ASN A 244 10.59 29.31 -2.56
CA ASN A 244 10.91 28.51 -3.74
C ASN A 244 12.06 27.52 -3.43
N MET A 245 11.79 26.22 -3.59
CA MET A 245 12.76 25.15 -3.31
C MET A 245 14.08 25.29 -4.09
N TRP A 246 14.04 25.80 -5.31
CA TRP A 246 15.22 25.93 -6.17
C TRP A 246 16.12 27.07 -5.74
N ASN A 247 15.55 28.16 -5.21
CA ASN A 247 16.33 29.29 -4.70
C ASN A 247 17.23 28.86 -3.54
N TYR A 248 16.75 27.97 -2.67
CA TYR A 248 17.58 27.39 -1.60
C TYR A 248 18.75 26.56 -2.17
N LEU A 249 18.50 25.76 -3.21
CA LEU A 249 19.56 24.99 -3.87
C LEU A 249 20.60 25.91 -4.53
N TYR A 250 20.16 26.95 -5.24
CA TYR A 250 21.05 27.93 -5.86
C TYR A 250 21.91 28.66 -4.81
N PHE A 251 21.32 29.02 -3.67
CA PHE A 251 22.04 29.63 -2.57
C PHE A 251 23.11 28.71 -1.96
N ILE A 252 22.80 27.41 -1.79
CA ILE A 252 23.79 26.43 -1.31
C ILE A 252 24.94 26.27 -2.30
N VAL A 253 24.67 26.25 -3.62
CA VAL A 253 25.70 26.19 -4.65
C VAL A 253 26.55 27.47 -4.63
N LEU A 254 25.93 28.65 -4.50
CA LEU A 254 26.63 29.93 -4.38
C LEU A 254 27.61 29.92 -3.20
N VAL A 255 27.15 29.52 -2.00
CA VAL A 255 27.98 29.46 -0.79
C VAL A 255 29.13 28.44 -0.94
N ARG A 256 29.01 27.44 -1.82
CA ARG A 256 30.10 26.47 -2.06
C ARG A 256 31.16 26.97 -3.04
N VAL A 257 30.77 27.79 -4.02
CA VAL A 257 31.66 28.27 -5.09
C VAL A 257 32.30 29.61 -4.75
N LYS A 258 31.60 30.46 -4.00
CA LYS A 258 32.06 31.81 -3.65
C LYS A 258 33.25 31.74 -2.69
N ASN A 259 34.17 32.71 -2.80
CA ASN A 259 35.32 32.81 -1.90
C ASN A 259 34.86 33.17 -0.48
N LYS A 260 35.49 32.53 0.52
CA LYS A 260 35.16 32.72 1.94
C LYS A 260 35.35 34.16 2.43
N THR A 261 36.24 34.92 1.81
CA THR A 261 36.50 36.34 2.14
C THR A 261 35.38 37.26 1.68
N ASP A 262 34.61 36.84 0.67
CA ASP A 262 33.60 37.66 0.02
C ASP A 262 32.19 37.34 0.58
N TYR A 263 32.13 36.49 1.61
CA TYR A 263 30.88 36.13 2.24
C TYR A 263 30.26 37.33 2.93
N THR A 264 28.95 37.49 2.72
CA THR A 264 28.16 38.37 3.57
C THR A 264 27.95 37.76 4.97
N GLY A 265 27.46 38.53 5.93
CA GLY A 265 27.18 38.03 7.29
C GLY A 265 26.26 36.79 7.28
N PRO A 266 25.09 36.83 6.62
CA PRO A 266 24.20 35.68 6.49
C PRO A 266 24.83 34.50 5.74
N GLU A 267 25.60 34.75 4.67
CA GLU A 267 26.30 33.69 3.94
C GLU A 267 27.33 32.97 4.84
N SER A 268 28.09 33.72 5.64
CA SER A 268 29.04 33.16 6.60
C SER A 268 28.36 32.31 7.67
N TYR A 269 27.21 32.78 8.18
CA TYR A 269 26.40 32.03 9.13
C TYR A 269 25.90 30.71 8.52
N VAL A 270 25.29 30.75 7.33
CA VAL A 270 24.79 29.54 6.66
C VAL A 270 25.94 28.60 6.29
N ALA A 271 27.08 29.11 5.84
CA ALA A 271 28.27 28.30 5.57
C ALA A 271 28.73 27.53 6.82
N GLN A 272 28.73 28.18 7.99
CA GLN A 272 29.06 27.55 9.26
C GLN A 272 28.01 26.51 9.68
N MET A 273 26.72 26.80 9.50
CA MET A 273 25.65 25.84 9.78
C MET A 273 25.73 24.59 8.90
N ILE A 274 26.03 24.77 7.61
CA ILE A 274 26.26 23.66 6.67
C ILE A 274 27.48 22.83 7.10
N LYS A 275 28.57 23.48 7.50
CA LYS A 275 29.78 22.79 8.01
C LYS A 275 29.48 21.97 9.26
N ASN A 276 28.64 22.48 10.14
CA ASN A 276 28.20 21.83 11.37
C ASN A 276 27.06 20.81 11.15
N LYS A 277 26.59 20.63 9.90
CA LYS A 277 25.42 19.81 9.55
C LYS A 277 24.15 20.19 10.33
N ASN A 278 24.01 21.47 10.70
CA ASN A 278 22.84 22.00 11.36
C ASN A 278 21.85 22.59 10.32
N LEU A 279 20.59 22.16 10.36
CA LEU A 279 19.50 22.59 9.49
C LEU A 279 18.59 23.68 10.10
N ASP A 280 18.93 24.19 11.28
CA ASP A 280 18.10 25.17 12.01
C ASP A 280 17.95 26.52 11.29
N TRP A 281 18.78 26.79 10.28
CA TRP A 281 18.70 28.00 9.48
C TRP A 281 17.52 28.00 8.48
N PHE A 282 16.91 26.84 8.20
CA PHE A 282 15.65 26.77 7.46
C PHE A 282 14.48 27.25 8.32
N PRO A 283 13.51 28.00 7.77
CA PRO A 283 12.32 28.37 8.51
C PRO A 283 11.47 27.13 8.80
N ARG A 284 10.98 27.00 10.05
CA ARG A 284 10.08 25.91 10.45
C ARG A 284 8.81 26.51 11.06
N MET A 285 7.66 26.14 10.51
CA MET A 285 6.33 26.59 10.94
C MET A 285 6.18 28.11 11.03
N ARG A 286 6.92 28.87 10.19
CA ARG A 286 6.90 30.34 10.19
C ARG A 286 7.17 30.90 8.78
N ALA A 287 6.59 32.06 8.49
CA ALA A 287 6.80 32.82 7.27
C ALA A 287 6.68 34.32 7.59
N MET A 288 7.50 35.16 6.95
CA MET A 288 7.51 36.62 7.19
C MET A 288 6.15 37.26 6.89
N SER A 289 5.47 36.81 5.84
CA SER A 289 4.14 37.27 5.41
C SER A 289 3.02 37.04 6.43
N LEU A 290 3.24 36.16 7.43
CA LEU A 290 2.26 35.85 8.48
C LEU A 290 2.51 36.59 9.80
N VAL A 291 3.67 37.26 9.96
CA VAL A 291 4.07 37.93 11.22
C VAL A 291 3.29 39.25 11.45
N SER A 292 2.51 39.70 10.47
CA SER A 292 1.78 40.99 10.48
C SER A 292 0.68 41.14 11.55
N ASN A 293 0.48 40.17 12.45
CA ASN A 293 -0.55 40.23 13.50
C ASN A 293 -0.04 40.76 14.86
N GLU A 294 1.22 41.22 14.96
CA GLU A 294 1.73 41.88 16.19
C GLU A 294 0.94 43.17 16.53
N GLY A 295 0.24 43.77 15.56
CA GLY A 295 -0.59 44.95 15.78
C GLY A 295 -1.78 44.74 16.76
N GLU A 296 -2.30 43.53 16.93
CA GLU A 296 -3.36 43.26 17.93
C GLU A 296 -2.81 43.24 19.35
N GLY A 297 -1.55 42.82 19.53
CA GLY A 297 -0.84 42.90 20.80
C GLY A 297 -0.55 44.35 21.17
N GLU A 298 0.02 45.11 20.23
CA GLU A 298 0.32 46.53 20.41
C GLU A 298 -0.95 47.36 20.68
N GLN A 299 -2.06 47.10 19.98
CA GLN A 299 -3.33 47.78 20.24
C GLN A 299 -3.91 47.47 21.63
N ASN A 300 -3.78 46.23 22.11
CA ASN A 300 -4.20 45.87 23.47
C ASN A 300 -3.31 46.52 24.53
N GLU A 301 -2.01 46.64 24.28
CA GLU A 301 -1.08 47.35 25.16
C GLU A 301 -1.37 48.85 25.21
N ILE A 302 -1.62 49.49 24.06
CA ILE A 302 -2.01 50.91 23.97
C ILE A 302 -3.31 51.15 24.73
N ARG A 303 -4.31 50.26 24.59
CA ARG A 303 -5.57 50.36 25.35
C ARG A 303 -5.34 50.24 26.86
N CYS A 304 -4.50 49.29 27.28
CA CYS A 304 -4.15 49.15 28.70
C CYS A 304 -3.42 50.38 29.26
N LEU A 305 -2.54 51.00 28.46
CA LEU A 305 -1.86 52.24 28.83
C LEU A 305 -2.84 53.42 28.92
N GLN A 306 -3.80 53.51 28.01
CA GLN A 306 -4.86 54.53 28.01
C GLN A 306 -5.71 54.44 29.30
N ASP A 307 -6.08 53.23 29.71
CA ASP A 307 -6.86 53.00 30.93
C ASP A 307 -6.07 53.38 32.20
N LYS A 308 -4.79 53.02 32.26
CA LYS A 308 -3.89 53.44 33.34
C LYS A 308 -3.77 54.96 33.41
N LEU A 309 -3.61 55.64 32.26
CA LEU A 309 -3.55 57.10 32.20
C LEU A 309 -4.83 57.74 32.73
N ASN A 310 -6.00 57.25 32.31
CA ASN A 310 -7.30 57.74 32.77
C ASN A 310 -7.49 57.56 34.28
N CYS A 311 -7.06 56.42 34.84
CA CYS A 311 -7.06 56.20 36.29
C CYS A 311 -6.16 57.19 37.02
N THR A 312 -4.94 57.42 36.53
CA THR A 312 -4.03 58.41 37.13
C THR A 312 -4.60 59.82 37.06
N MET A 313 -5.25 60.19 35.95
CA MET A 313 -5.85 61.51 35.77
C MET A 313 -7.03 61.73 36.72
N LYS A 314 -7.87 60.71 36.94
CA LYS A 314 -8.95 60.74 37.96
C LYS A 314 -8.37 60.88 39.37
N LEU A 315 -7.30 60.17 39.70
CA LEU A 315 -6.65 60.26 41.00
C LEU A 315 -6.09 61.67 41.24
N VAL A 316 -5.42 62.26 40.24
CA VAL A 316 -4.89 63.63 40.31
C VAL A 316 -6.02 64.65 40.48
N SER A 317 -7.12 64.50 39.76
CA SER A 317 -8.32 65.35 39.92
C SER A 317 -8.89 65.25 41.33
N HIS A 318 -9.02 64.03 41.86
CA HIS A 318 -9.52 63.81 43.21
C HIS A 318 -8.61 64.43 44.28
N LEU A 319 -7.30 64.21 44.17
CA LEU A 319 -6.31 64.79 45.07
C LEU A 319 -6.33 66.33 45.02
N THR A 320 -6.48 66.90 43.83
CA THR A 320 -6.60 68.35 43.65
C THR A 320 -7.86 68.89 44.33
N SER A 321 -8.98 68.17 44.23
CA SER A 321 -10.21 68.52 44.94
C SER A 321 -10.04 68.46 46.46
N GLN A 322 -9.43 67.40 46.98
CA GLN A 322 -9.16 67.25 48.41
C GLN A 322 -8.22 68.34 48.93
N LEU A 323 -7.20 68.73 48.16
CA LEU A 323 -6.30 69.84 48.52
C LEU A 323 -7.04 71.18 48.56
N ASN A 324 -7.96 71.43 47.62
CA ASN A 324 -8.77 72.65 47.61
C ASN A 324 -9.74 72.69 48.80
N GLU A 325 -10.40 71.58 49.11
CA GLU A 325 -11.30 71.47 50.26
C GLU A 325 -10.54 71.63 51.58
N LEU A 326 -9.37 70.99 51.72
CA LEU A 326 -8.50 71.15 52.89
C LEU A 326 -8.03 72.61 53.05
N LYS A 327 -7.66 73.27 51.94
CA LYS A 327 -7.30 74.69 51.94
C LYS A 327 -8.47 75.55 52.42
N GLU A 328 -9.69 75.29 51.93
CA GLU A 328 -10.89 76.02 52.34
C GLU A 328 -11.19 75.82 53.83
N GLN A 329 -11.16 74.57 54.32
CA GLN A 329 -11.32 74.24 55.74
C GLN A 329 -10.28 74.94 56.62
N MET A 330 -9.00 74.95 56.21
CA MET A 330 -7.93 75.66 56.93
C MET A 330 -8.17 77.17 56.97
N THR A 331 -8.68 77.76 55.89
CA THR A 331 -9.02 79.19 55.87
C THR A 331 -10.22 79.53 56.74
N GLU A 332 -11.26 78.68 56.75
CA GLU A 332 -12.42 78.84 57.61
C GLU A 332 -12.06 78.63 59.09
N GLN A 333 -11.21 77.66 59.42
CA GLN A 333 -10.71 77.45 60.77
C GLN A 333 -9.90 78.66 61.26
N ARG A 334 -9.10 79.28 60.37
CA ARG A 334 -8.39 80.53 60.66
C ARG A 334 -9.36 81.69 60.92
N LYS A 335 -10.42 81.85 60.12
CA LYS A 335 -11.47 82.85 60.34
C LYS A 335 -12.23 82.63 61.65
N ARG A 336 -12.57 81.37 61.99
CA ARG A 336 -13.21 81.01 63.27
C ARG A 336 -12.33 81.34 64.47
N ARG A 337 -11.03 81.03 64.40
CA ARG A 337 -10.05 81.42 65.44
C ARG A 337 -9.98 82.95 65.60
N GLN A 338 -10.00 83.71 64.51
CA GLN A 338 -10.05 85.17 64.57
C GLN A 338 -11.35 85.66 65.24
N ARG A 339 -12.52 85.09 64.90
CA ARG A 339 -13.79 85.46 65.55
C ARG A 339 -13.83 85.15 67.05
N MET A 340 -13.31 84.00 67.49
CA MET A 340 -13.19 83.68 68.92
C MET A 340 -12.31 84.70 69.65
N GLY A 341 -11.19 85.11 69.04
CA GLY A 341 -10.34 86.19 69.58
C GLY A 341 -11.05 87.55 69.72
N PHE A 342 -12.07 87.84 68.90
CA PHE A 342 -12.90 89.04 69.07
C PHE A 342 -13.95 88.90 70.19
N VAL A 343 -14.50 87.70 70.42
CA VAL A 343 -15.47 87.42 71.50
C VAL A 343 -14.80 87.48 72.87
N ASP A 344 -13.56 86.98 72.99
CA ASP A 344 -12.78 87.11 74.23
C ASP A 344 -12.49 88.58 74.57
N VAL A 345 -12.23 89.42 73.56
CA VAL A 345 -12.02 90.87 73.74
C VAL A 345 -13.32 91.60 74.16
N GLN A 346 -14.48 91.18 73.63
CA GLN A 346 -15.78 91.76 74.03
C GLN A 346 -16.22 91.35 75.44
N ASN A 347 -15.94 90.11 75.87
CA ASN A 347 -16.23 89.67 77.24
C ASN A 347 -15.33 90.32 78.30
N THR A 348 -14.13 90.78 77.92
CA THR A 348 -13.28 91.60 78.82
C THR A 348 -13.70 93.06 78.94
N MET A 349 -14.58 93.58 78.08
CA MET A 349 -15.06 94.97 78.15
C MET A 349 -16.37 95.13 78.93
N HIS A 350 -17.02 94.04 79.33
CA HIS A 350 -18.29 94.06 80.10
C HIS A 350 -18.13 93.65 81.57
N HIS A 351 -16.92 93.74 82.12
CA HIS A 351 -16.64 93.54 83.55
C HIS A 351 -16.13 94.81 84.23
#